data_AF-A0A8D2IQ29-F1
#
_entry.id   AF-A0A8D2IQ29-F1
#
_cell.length_a   1.000
_cell.length_b   1.000
_cell.length_c   1.000
_cell.angle_alpha   90.00
_cell.angle_beta   90.00
_cell.angle_gamma   90.00
#
_symmetry.space_group_name_H-M   'P 1'
#
loop_
_entity.id
_entity.type
_entity.pdbx_description
1 polymer ?
#
loop_
_entity_poly.entity_id
_entity_poly.type
_entity_poly.pdbx_seq_one_letter_code
_entity_poly.pdbx_strand_id
1 'polypeptide(L)'
;MFHSLIFVLNLGNQSVSGEVDLLGYCSKQWKGESEQAREMRKAYEELFWRHHVKYIQLVRGDNYCVLRAVLFQIFSQGLPPPSWTKATDVLKLPEKLLYSQGCNWIQQYGFGPEQYTGSSTLGKLRKCVEMLKSQWMETSVMKDHSERGKLCNTLFSDESIEHKLYEAIKFIMLYQVIEAYEGLNNKRDGIPRFFNRLFMCDTSLDPLSYMMNHLNSIGHRRGLDQVEIFLLGHSLEVKITVYRLCKFNSGDFQESYVEENWPDWHEVSLLTEDDRHYHIPVIRR
;
A
#
# COMPACT_ATOMS: atom_id res chain seq x y z
N MET A 1 -14.32 12.73 22.11
CA MET A 1 -14.06 12.77 20.66
C MET A 1 -13.06 13.89 20.42
N PHE A 2 -11.79 13.66 20.73
CA PHE A 2 -10.73 14.67 20.56
C PHE A 2 -10.03 14.36 19.24
N HIS A 3 -10.07 15.30 18.31
CA HIS A 3 -9.21 15.27 17.13
C HIS A 3 -7.76 15.29 17.63
N SER A 4 -7.05 14.17 17.48
CA SER A 4 -5.60 14.24 17.33
C SER A 4 -5.34 15.22 16.20
N LEU A 5 -4.83 16.41 16.53
CA LEU A 5 -4.14 17.23 15.56
C LEU A 5 -2.88 16.46 15.19
N ILE A 6 -3.02 15.48 14.29
CA ILE A 6 -1.91 15.09 13.45
C ILE A 6 -1.58 16.38 12.73
N PHE A 7 -0.47 17.01 13.15
CA PHE A 7 0.10 18.08 12.37
C PHE A 7 0.34 17.47 11.00
N VAL A 8 -0.45 17.89 10.02
CA VAL A 8 -0.14 17.65 8.61
C VAL A 8 1.15 18.44 8.39
N LEU A 9 2.28 17.78 8.66
CA LEU A 9 3.58 18.37 8.46
C LEU A 9 3.66 18.69 6.97
N ASN A 10 3.92 19.95 6.65
CA ASN A 10 4.07 20.40 5.28
C ASN A 10 5.37 19.76 4.75
N LEU A 11 5.23 18.63 4.07
CA LEU A 11 6.33 17.91 3.41
C LEU A 11 6.87 18.66 2.18
N GLY A 12 6.35 19.85 1.88
CA GLY A 12 6.60 20.55 0.63
C GLY A 12 6.11 19.71 -0.55
N ASN A 13 6.92 19.62 -1.59
CA ASN A 13 6.59 18.80 -2.77
C ASN A 13 6.77 17.29 -2.53
N GLN A 14 7.55 16.88 -1.51
CA GLN A 14 7.74 15.47 -1.21
C GLN A 14 6.46 14.87 -0.59
N SER A 15 6.13 13.63 -0.97
CA SER A 15 5.03 12.89 -0.36
C SER A 15 5.51 11.90 0.70
N VAL A 16 6.82 11.65 0.78
CA VAL A 16 7.51 10.90 1.85
C VAL A 16 8.70 11.74 2.33
N SER A 17 8.81 11.97 3.64
CA SER A 17 9.89 12.78 4.21
C SER A 17 11.25 12.06 4.18
N GLY A 18 12.31 12.84 4.36
CA GLY A 18 13.58 12.29 4.86
C GLY A 18 13.42 11.65 6.25
N GLU A 19 14.44 10.92 6.67
CA GLU A 19 14.47 10.27 7.99
C GLU A 19 14.44 11.31 9.13
N VAL A 20 13.53 11.13 10.08
CA VAL A 20 13.43 11.92 11.31
C VAL A 20 13.70 11.01 12.50
N ASP A 21 14.45 11.47 13.50
CA ASP A 21 14.67 10.72 14.75
C ASP A 21 13.32 10.37 15.39
N LEU A 22 13.12 9.08 15.73
CA LEU A 22 11.84 8.58 16.23
C LEU A 22 11.43 9.25 17.56
N LEU A 23 12.35 9.36 18.52
CA LEU A 23 12.05 9.93 19.83
C LEU A 23 11.96 11.47 19.76
N GLY A 24 12.74 12.08 18.87
CA GLY A 24 12.65 13.49 18.51
C GLY A 24 11.30 13.84 17.88
N TYR A 25 10.76 12.97 17.01
CA TYR A 25 9.39 13.10 16.49
C TYR A 25 8.36 12.95 17.62
N CYS A 26 8.45 11.87 18.41
CA CYS A 26 7.52 11.59 19.49
C CYS A 26 7.44 12.73 20.51
N SER A 27 8.58 13.30 20.94
CA SER A 27 8.62 14.40 21.91
C SER A 27 8.02 15.71 21.38
N LYS A 28 8.05 15.92 20.06
CA LYS A 28 7.40 17.08 19.42
C LYS A 28 5.89 16.86 19.25
N GLN A 29 5.47 15.65 18.90
CA GLN A 29 4.07 15.35 18.60
C GLN A 29 3.24 15.09 19.86
N TRP A 30 3.75 14.28 20.78
CA TRP A 30 3.04 13.83 21.99
C TRP A 30 3.50 14.58 23.24
N LYS A 31 3.12 15.86 23.32
CA LYS A 31 3.41 16.76 24.46
C LYS A 31 2.37 16.63 25.58
N GLY A 32 2.78 17.01 26.80
CA GLY A 32 1.89 17.10 27.96
C GLY A 32 1.66 15.77 28.70
N GLU A 33 0.82 15.84 29.73
CA GLU A 33 0.62 14.75 30.71
C GLU A 33 -0.72 14.01 30.56
N SER A 34 -1.38 14.11 29.40
CA SER A 34 -2.57 13.30 29.16
C SER A 34 -2.22 11.82 29.14
N GLU A 35 -3.17 10.97 29.55
CA GLU A 35 -2.98 9.52 29.54
C GLU A 35 -2.60 9.01 28.15
N GLN A 36 -3.31 9.47 27.11
CA GLN A 36 -3.02 9.16 25.72
C GLN A 36 -1.59 9.55 25.31
N ALA A 37 -1.13 10.77 25.66
CA ALA A 37 0.23 11.18 25.32
C ALA A 37 1.29 10.34 26.05
N ARG A 38 1.02 9.95 27.30
CA ARG A 38 1.90 9.07 28.08
C ARG A 38 1.95 7.66 27.50
N GLU A 39 0.83 7.11 27.04
CA GLU A 39 0.77 5.80 26.37
C GLU A 39 1.48 5.82 25.02
N MET A 40 1.25 6.85 24.19
CA MET A 40 1.92 6.99 22.91
C MET A 40 3.44 7.11 23.06
N ARG A 41 3.93 7.86 24.06
CA ARG A 41 5.37 7.93 24.35
C ARG A 41 5.96 6.55 24.68
N LYS A 42 5.27 5.76 25.50
CA LYS A 42 5.69 4.38 25.81
C LYS A 42 5.67 3.48 24.57
N ALA A 43 4.68 3.62 23.70
CA ALA A 43 4.62 2.87 22.45
C ALA A 43 5.80 3.19 21.52
N TYR A 44 6.19 4.47 21.41
CA TYR A 44 7.38 4.89 20.68
C TYR A 44 8.69 4.41 21.32
N GLU A 45 8.78 4.43 22.65
CA GLU A 45 9.91 3.85 23.38
C GLU A 45 10.04 2.34 23.13
N GLU A 46 8.94 1.60 23.13
CA GLU A 46 8.91 0.17 22.81
C GLU A 46 9.46 -0.09 21.39
N LEU A 47 9.01 0.69 20.40
CA LEU A 47 9.56 0.61 19.04
C LEU A 47 11.07 0.89 18.99
N PHE A 48 11.53 1.89 19.73
CA PHE A 48 12.93 2.29 19.74
C PHE A 48 13.83 1.23 20.38
N TRP A 49 13.40 0.67 21.52
CA TRP A 49 14.20 -0.23 22.35
C TRP A 49 14.06 -1.70 21.97
N ARG A 50 12.85 -2.17 21.64
CA ARG A 50 12.57 -3.58 21.32
C ARG A 50 12.60 -3.89 19.83
N HIS A 51 12.08 -2.97 19.01
CA HIS A 51 11.98 -3.18 17.56
C HIS A 51 13.09 -2.49 16.76
N HIS A 52 14.02 -1.81 17.46
CA HIS A 52 15.17 -1.12 16.86
C HIS A 52 14.79 -0.09 15.78
N VAL A 53 13.60 0.51 15.89
CA VAL A 53 13.18 1.60 15.01
C VAL A 53 13.88 2.87 15.47
N LYS A 54 14.82 3.38 14.67
CA LYS A 54 15.64 4.57 15.03
C LYS A 54 15.12 5.84 14.40
N TYR A 55 14.57 5.73 13.20
CA TYR A 55 14.01 6.86 12.47
C TYR A 55 12.61 6.54 11.98
N ILE A 56 11.89 7.58 11.60
CA ILE A 56 10.58 7.54 10.97
C ILE A 56 10.62 8.40 9.72
N GLN A 57 10.05 7.91 8.62
CA GLN A 57 9.73 8.74 7.46
C GLN A 57 8.23 8.97 7.43
N LEU A 58 7.86 10.24 7.44
CA LEU A 58 6.47 10.67 7.44
C LEU A 58 5.93 10.59 6.02
N VAL A 59 4.73 10.04 5.89
CA VAL A 59 4.07 9.85 4.61
C VAL A 59 2.86 10.78 4.57
N ARG A 60 2.62 11.40 3.41
CA ARG A 60 1.45 12.23 3.18
C ARG A 60 0.17 11.46 3.55
N GLY A 61 -0.59 12.05 4.46
CA GLY A 61 -1.80 11.47 5.04
C GLY A 61 -3.05 11.59 4.16
N ASP A 62 -2.91 11.35 2.86
CA ASP A 62 -4.04 11.31 1.94
C ASP A 62 -4.58 9.87 1.76
N ASN A 63 -5.58 9.72 0.90
CA ASN A 63 -6.23 8.44 0.62
C ASN A 63 -5.36 7.43 -0.17
N TYR A 64 -4.11 7.77 -0.50
CA TYR A 64 -3.10 6.86 -1.05
C TYR A 64 -2.01 6.48 -0.03
N CYS A 65 -2.12 6.91 1.24
CA CYS A 65 -1.07 6.79 2.26
C CYS A 65 -0.42 5.39 2.36
N VAL A 66 -1.21 4.33 2.45
CA VAL A 66 -0.69 2.95 2.53
C VAL A 66 0.01 2.53 1.22
N LEU A 67 -0.60 2.78 0.07
CA LEU A 67 -0.03 2.47 -1.24
C LEU A 67 1.32 3.18 -1.43
N ARG A 68 1.39 4.46 -1.03
CA ARG A 68 2.60 5.26 -1.03
C ARG A 68 3.68 4.67 -0.12
N ALA A 69 3.33 4.36 1.12
CA ALA A 69 4.30 3.85 2.10
C ALA A 69 4.88 2.48 1.70
N VAL A 70 4.04 1.58 1.17
CA VAL A 70 4.47 0.26 0.69
C VAL A 70 5.33 0.39 -0.56
N LEU A 71 4.88 1.14 -1.56
CA LEU A 71 5.62 1.30 -2.81
C LEU A 71 6.97 2.00 -2.59
N PHE A 72 7.03 3.01 -1.73
CA PHE A 72 8.26 3.69 -1.39
C PHE A 72 9.29 2.71 -0.79
N GLN A 73 8.86 1.82 0.10
CA GLN A 73 9.74 0.80 0.67
C GLN A 73 10.21 -0.21 -0.38
N ILE A 74 9.32 -0.69 -1.25
CA ILE A 74 9.67 -1.59 -2.35
C ILE A 74 10.79 -0.99 -3.21
N PHE A 75 10.62 0.27 -3.65
CA PHE A 75 11.61 0.93 -4.50
C PHE A 75 12.90 1.30 -3.76
N SER A 76 12.81 1.85 -2.54
CA SER A 76 14.00 2.25 -1.78
C SER A 76 14.86 1.05 -1.33
N GLN A 77 14.23 -0.09 -1.07
CA GLN A 77 14.93 -1.34 -0.77
C GLN A 77 15.39 -2.09 -2.04
N GLY A 78 14.88 -1.72 -3.22
CA GLY A 78 15.21 -2.38 -4.50
C GLY A 78 14.64 -3.78 -4.58
N LEU A 79 13.45 -4.01 -4.03
CA LEU A 79 12.80 -5.32 -4.04
C LEU A 79 12.45 -5.73 -5.47
N PRO A 80 12.59 -7.02 -5.84
CA PRO A 80 12.26 -7.48 -7.17
C PRO A 80 10.75 -7.40 -7.43
N PRO A 81 10.32 -7.31 -8.70
CA PRO A 81 8.91 -7.47 -9.04
C PRO A 81 8.36 -8.84 -8.63
N PRO A 82 7.03 -8.96 -8.41
CA PRO A 82 6.41 -10.21 -7.99
C PRO A 82 6.67 -11.36 -8.98
N SER A 83 6.86 -12.57 -8.47
CA SER A 83 7.21 -13.74 -9.28
C SER A 83 6.17 -14.06 -10.36
N TRP A 84 4.88 -13.86 -10.06
CA TRP A 84 3.78 -14.12 -11.01
C TRP A 84 3.83 -13.24 -12.26
N THR A 85 4.50 -12.08 -12.22
CA THR A 85 4.69 -11.21 -13.39
C THR A 85 5.69 -11.76 -14.40
N LYS A 86 6.40 -12.85 -14.08
CA LYS A 86 7.28 -13.56 -15.04
C LYS A 86 6.47 -14.45 -16.00
N ALA A 87 5.41 -15.07 -15.49
CA ALA A 87 4.54 -15.95 -16.27
C ALA A 87 3.42 -15.18 -16.97
N THR A 88 3.13 -13.95 -16.53
CA THR A 88 2.04 -13.12 -17.04
C THR A 88 2.59 -11.82 -17.62
N ASP A 89 2.31 -11.55 -18.90
CA ASP A 89 2.65 -10.26 -19.52
C ASP A 89 1.73 -9.16 -18.99
N VAL A 90 2.16 -8.49 -17.91
CA VAL A 90 1.38 -7.46 -17.21
C VAL A 90 0.90 -6.32 -18.12
N LEU A 91 1.63 -6.03 -19.20
CA LEU A 91 1.28 -4.96 -20.14
C LEU A 91 0.06 -5.31 -21.01
N LYS A 92 -0.24 -6.60 -21.15
CA LYS A 92 -1.40 -7.12 -21.91
C LYS A 92 -2.60 -7.41 -21.01
N LEU A 93 -2.48 -7.23 -19.69
CA LEU A 93 -3.57 -7.50 -18.76
C LEU A 93 -4.82 -6.67 -19.06
N PRO A 94 -4.76 -5.36 -19.35
CA PRO A 94 -5.96 -4.58 -19.66
C PRO A 94 -6.76 -5.20 -20.82
N GLU A 95 -6.07 -5.65 -21.87
CA GLU A 95 -6.69 -6.26 -23.04
C GLU A 95 -7.13 -7.70 -22.77
N LYS A 96 -6.35 -8.48 -22.02
CA LYS A 96 -6.73 -9.85 -21.59
C LYS A 96 -8.03 -9.80 -20.81
N LEU A 97 -8.14 -8.92 -19.81
CA LEU A 97 -9.33 -8.78 -18.98
C LEU A 97 -10.55 -8.41 -19.84
N LEU A 98 -10.40 -7.42 -20.73
CA LEU A 98 -11.51 -6.99 -21.58
C LEU A 98 -11.95 -8.07 -22.57
N TYR A 99 -11.02 -8.58 -23.37
CA TYR A 99 -11.35 -9.40 -24.54
C TYR A 99 -11.40 -10.89 -24.24
N SER A 100 -10.58 -11.38 -23.31
CA SER A 100 -10.47 -12.83 -23.01
C SER A 100 -11.34 -13.26 -21.83
N GLN A 101 -11.47 -12.41 -20.80
CA GLN A 101 -12.28 -12.69 -19.61
C GLN A 101 -13.63 -11.96 -19.60
N GLY A 102 -13.99 -11.27 -20.69
CA GLY A 102 -15.30 -10.61 -20.85
C GLY A 102 -15.57 -9.50 -19.84
N CYS A 103 -14.54 -8.94 -19.21
CA CYS A 103 -14.65 -7.90 -18.18
C CYS A 103 -14.90 -6.52 -18.81
N ASN A 104 -15.96 -6.38 -19.63
CA ASN A 104 -16.35 -5.12 -20.28
C ASN A 104 -16.57 -3.98 -19.28
N TRP A 105 -16.96 -4.33 -18.06
CA TRP A 105 -17.16 -3.39 -16.97
C TRP A 105 -15.88 -2.68 -16.52
N ILE A 106 -14.69 -3.18 -16.87
CA ILE A 106 -13.42 -2.50 -16.56
C ILE A 106 -13.29 -1.12 -17.20
N GLN A 107 -14.10 -0.82 -18.21
CA GLN A 107 -14.21 0.52 -18.79
C GLN A 107 -14.72 1.56 -17.77
N GLN A 108 -15.41 1.12 -16.71
CA GLN A 108 -15.90 1.96 -15.60
C GLN A 108 -14.84 2.19 -14.51
N TYR A 109 -13.58 1.84 -14.76
CA TYR A 109 -12.49 2.10 -13.83
C TYR A 109 -12.29 3.60 -13.62
N GLY A 110 -12.37 4.06 -12.37
CA GLY A 110 -12.54 5.47 -12.02
C GLY A 110 -11.25 6.28 -11.84
N PHE A 111 -10.08 5.62 -11.76
CA PHE A 111 -8.78 6.28 -11.53
C PHE A 111 -8.74 7.21 -10.30
N GLY A 112 -9.38 6.78 -9.21
CA GLY A 112 -9.34 7.48 -7.94
C GLY A 112 -9.85 8.92 -8.04
N PRO A 113 -9.07 9.95 -7.62
CA PRO A 113 -9.49 11.36 -7.67
C PRO A 113 -9.89 11.88 -9.04
N GLU A 114 -9.34 11.30 -10.12
CA GLU A 114 -9.62 11.78 -11.47
C GLU A 114 -11.08 11.53 -11.87
N GLN A 115 -11.75 10.53 -11.27
CA GLN A 115 -13.13 10.17 -11.59
C GLN A 115 -13.34 10.05 -13.10
N TYR A 116 -12.42 9.35 -13.76
CA TYR A 116 -12.31 9.32 -15.20
C TYR A 116 -13.55 8.71 -15.85
N THR A 117 -14.14 9.43 -16.81
CA THR A 117 -15.31 9.00 -17.59
C THR A 117 -15.03 8.96 -19.09
N GLY A 118 -13.74 8.99 -19.49
CA GLY A 118 -13.35 8.98 -20.89
C GLY A 118 -13.41 7.57 -21.51
N SER A 119 -13.21 7.49 -22.82
CA SER A 119 -13.33 6.25 -23.59
C SER A 119 -12.02 5.44 -23.71
N SER A 120 -10.91 5.93 -23.17
CA SER A 120 -9.58 5.33 -23.33
C SER A 120 -9.04 4.66 -22.06
N THR A 121 -9.93 4.09 -21.24
CA THR A 121 -9.61 3.40 -19.97
C THR A 121 -8.49 2.39 -20.13
N LEU A 122 -8.55 1.50 -21.14
CA LEU A 122 -7.49 0.52 -21.38
C LEU A 122 -6.13 1.14 -21.68
N GLY A 123 -6.11 2.14 -22.58
CA GLY A 123 -4.86 2.80 -22.98
C GLY A 123 -4.22 3.52 -21.80
N LYS A 124 -5.04 4.07 -20.90
CA LYS A 124 -4.57 4.72 -19.68
C LYS A 124 -4.08 3.71 -18.63
N LEU A 125 -4.79 2.61 -18.41
CA LEU A 125 -4.33 1.51 -17.56
C LEU A 125 -3.00 0.95 -18.05
N ARG A 126 -2.86 0.70 -19.36
CA ARG A 126 -1.61 0.23 -19.96
C ARG A 126 -0.44 1.17 -19.67
N LYS A 127 -0.63 2.49 -19.84
CA LYS A 127 0.40 3.49 -19.51
C LYS A 127 0.78 3.49 -18.03
N CYS A 128 -0.18 3.27 -17.13
CA CYS A 128 0.09 3.17 -15.70
C CYS A 128 0.94 1.92 -15.40
N VAL A 129 0.55 0.75 -15.92
CA VAL A 129 1.28 -0.51 -15.71
C VAL A 129 2.66 -0.47 -16.36
N GLU A 130 2.81 0.17 -17.52
CA GLU A 130 4.08 0.40 -18.18
C GLU A 130 5.03 1.26 -17.33
N MET A 131 4.51 2.36 -16.77
CA MET A 131 5.28 3.20 -15.84
C MET A 131 5.73 2.40 -14.62
N LEU A 132 4.81 1.68 -13.96
CA LEU A 132 5.13 0.86 -12.80
C LEU A 132 6.21 -0.18 -13.12
N LYS A 133 6.05 -0.93 -14.22
CA LYS A 133 7.01 -1.94 -14.66
C LYS A 133 8.39 -1.33 -14.92
N SER A 134 8.44 -0.18 -15.60
CA SER A 134 9.70 0.51 -15.89
C SER A 134 10.42 0.92 -14.60
N GLN A 135 9.74 1.63 -13.70
CA GLN A 135 10.33 2.14 -12.47
C GLN A 135 10.71 1.02 -11.50
N TRP A 136 9.91 -0.05 -11.42
CA TRP A 136 10.22 -1.19 -10.56
C TRP A 136 11.45 -1.96 -11.07
N MET A 137 11.53 -2.20 -12.38
CA MET A 137 12.71 -2.83 -12.96
C MET A 137 13.97 -1.99 -12.74
N GLU A 138 13.91 -0.69 -13.00
CA GLU A 138 15.04 0.23 -12.81
C GLU A 138 15.53 0.27 -11.35
N THR A 139 14.61 0.39 -10.39
CA THR A 139 14.96 0.41 -8.95
C THR A 139 15.48 -0.94 -8.46
N SER A 140 14.95 -2.06 -8.95
CA SER A 140 15.38 -3.41 -8.53
C SER A 140 16.80 -3.80 -9.00
N VAL A 141 17.23 -3.32 -10.18
CA VAL A 141 18.59 -3.61 -10.70
C VAL A 141 19.65 -2.64 -10.17
N MET A 142 19.22 -1.52 -9.59
CA MET A 142 20.10 -0.48 -9.09
C MET A 142 20.77 -0.89 -7.77
N LYS A 143 22.08 -1.14 -7.81
CA LYS A 143 22.85 -1.60 -6.64
C LYS A 143 23.18 -0.48 -5.65
N ASP A 144 23.38 0.75 -6.13
CA ASP A 144 23.73 1.88 -5.28
C ASP A 144 22.52 2.39 -4.49
N HIS A 145 22.59 2.30 -3.17
CA HIS A 145 21.51 2.71 -2.27
C HIS A 145 21.23 4.21 -2.31
N SER A 146 22.26 5.04 -2.52
CA SER A 146 22.13 6.49 -2.58
C SER A 146 21.45 6.93 -3.88
N GLU A 147 21.88 6.40 -5.02
CA GLU A 147 21.23 6.64 -6.32
C GLU A 147 19.77 6.17 -6.30
N ARG A 148 19.51 5.00 -5.71
CA ARG A 148 18.14 4.48 -5.59
C ARG A 148 17.29 5.36 -4.68
N GLY A 149 17.85 5.87 -3.59
CA GLY A 149 17.20 6.85 -2.73
C GLY A 149 16.86 8.16 -3.45
N LYS A 150 17.78 8.67 -4.29
CA LYS A 150 17.53 9.87 -5.12
C LYS A 150 16.40 9.63 -6.13
N LEU A 151 16.42 8.50 -6.83
CA LEU A 151 15.36 8.11 -7.76
C LEU A 151 14.01 8.02 -7.05
N CYS A 152 13.95 7.36 -5.89
CA CYS A 152 12.73 7.30 -5.07
C CYS A 152 12.26 8.70 -4.69
N ASN A 153 13.14 9.57 -4.19
CA ASN A 153 12.76 10.93 -3.83
C ASN A 153 12.21 11.73 -5.03
N THR A 154 12.76 11.54 -6.22
CA THR A 154 12.24 12.14 -7.46
C THR A 154 10.85 11.61 -7.81
N LEU A 155 10.64 10.29 -7.77
CA LEU A 155 9.34 9.66 -8.05
C LEU A 155 8.26 10.14 -7.09
N PHE A 156 8.58 10.21 -5.79
CA PHE A 156 7.67 10.63 -4.71
C PHE A 156 7.70 12.15 -4.45
N SER A 157 8.09 12.92 -5.45
CA SER A 157 7.92 14.38 -5.51
C SER A 157 7.07 14.83 -6.70
N ASP A 158 6.69 13.91 -7.60
CA ASP A 158 5.84 14.17 -8.76
C ASP A 158 4.51 13.45 -8.60
N GLU A 159 3.47 14.21 -8.28
CA GLU A 159 2.12 13.72 -8.04
C GLU A 159 1.51 12.99 -9.25
N SER A 160 1.86 13.41 -10.48
CA SER A 160 1.36 12.76 -11.70
C SER A 160 1.98 11.38 -11.90
N ILE A 161 3.27 11.24 -11.58
CA ILE A 161 3.96 9.95 -11.59
C ILE A 161 3.41 9.06 -10.47
N GLU A 162 3.33 9.56 -9.25
CA GLU A 162 2.78 8.83 -8.10
C GLU A 162 1.39 8.26 -8.39
N HIS A 163 0.45 9.09 -8.88
CA HIS A 163 -0.89 8.63 -9.19
C HIS A 163 -0.91 7.51 -10.24
N LYS A 164 -0.08 7.58 -11.29
CA LYS A 164 0.02 6.48 -12.27
C LYS A 164 0.53 5.20 -11.63
N LEU A 165 1.48 5.28 -10.72
CA LEU A 165 2.00 4.12 -10.00
C LEU A 165 0.91 3.50 -9.10
N TYR A 166 0.15 4.32 -8.38
CA TYR A 166 -0.94 3.83 -7.52
C TYR A 166 -2.07 3.21 -8.31
N GLU A 167 -2.46 3.80 -9.45
CA GLU A 167 -3.49 3.22 -10.31
C GLU A 167 -3.03 1.92 -10.98
N ALA A 168 -1.74 1.77 -11.28
CA ALA A 168 -1.18 0.50 -11.73
C ALA A 168 -1.28 -0.59 -10.66
N ILE A 169 -0.95 -0.26 -9.40
CA ILE A 169 -1.06 -1.21 -8.28
C ILE A 169 -2.51 -1.58 -8.01
N LYS A 170 -3.43 -0.61 -7.97
CA LYS A 170 -4.87 -0.86 -7.82
C LYS A 170 -5.40 -1.77 -8.93
N PHE A 171 -4.96 -1.57 -10.16
CA PHE A 171 -5.30 -2.44 -11.28
C PHE A 171 -4.75 -3.87 -11.12
N ILE A 172 -3.52 -4.02 -10.64
CA ILE A 172 -2.95 -5.33 -10.30
C ILE A 172 -3.75 -6.00 -9.17
N MET A 173 -4.14 -5.26 -8.13
CA MET A 173 -5.00 -5.78 -7.07
C MET A 173 -6.34 -6.27 -7.62
N LEU A 174 -6.97 -5.52 -8.52
CA LEU A 174 -8.20 -5.94 -9.20
C LEU A 174 -7.99 -7.21 -10.02
N TYR A 175 -6.88 -7.33 -10.74
CA TYR A 175 -6.53 -8.54 -11.47
C TYR A 175 -6.46 -9.77 -10.55
N GLN A 176 -5.81 -9.64 -9.38
CA GLN A 176 -5.75 -10.73 -8.41
C GLN A 176 -7.13 -11.11 -7.85
N VAL A 177 -8.01 -10.12 -7.65
CA VAL A 177 -9.41 -10.36 -7.25
C VAL A 177 -10.18 -11.14 -8.32
N ILE A 178 -10.00 -10.81 -9.60
CA ILE A 178 -10.63 -11.53 -10.72
C ILE A 178 -10.15 -12.98 -10.76
N GLU A 179 -8.83 -13.21 -10.73
CA GLU A 179 -8.25 -14.56 -10.79
C GLU A 179 -8.66 -15.41 -9.57
N ALA A 180 -8.75 -14.80 -8.38
CA ALA A 180 -9.23 -15.47 -7.18
C ALA A 180 -10.72 -15.81 -7.27
N TYR A 181 -11.56 -14.90 -7.79
CA TYR A 181 -12.99 -15.16 -7.99
C TYR A 181 -13.23 -16.31 -8.97
N GLU A 182 -12.53 -16.30 -10.12
CA GLU A 182 -12.56 -17.40 -11.08
C GLU A 182 -12.09 -18.72 -10.44
N GLY A 183 -11.03 -18.66 -9.65
CA GLY A 183 -10.52 -19.82 -8.92
C GLY A 183 -11.54 -20.39 -7.93
N LEU A 184 -12.20 -19.54 -7.14
CA LEU A 184 -13.19 -19.96 -6.13
C LEU A 184 -14.41 -20.60 -6.79
N ASN A 185 -14.91 -20.01 -7.88
CA ASN A 185 -16.02 -20.56 -8.66
C ASN A 185 -15.68 -21.92 -9.26
N ASN A 186 -14.43 -22.12 -9.65
CA ASN A 186 -13.91 -23.38 -10.18
C ASN A 186 -13.42 -24.36 -9.08
N LYS A 187 -13.64 -24.04 -7.80
CA LYS A 187 -13.18 -24.83 -6.64
C LYS A 187 -11.68 -25.15 -6.69
N ARG A 188 -10.88 -24.22 -7.19
CA ARG A 188 -9.41 -24.36 -7.26
C ARG A 188 -8.83 -24.25 -5.86
N ASP A 189 -7.97 -25.20 -5.51
CA ASP A 189 -7.21 -25.18 -4.25
C ASP A 189 -6.13 -24.08 -4.27
N GLY A 190 -5.69 -23.70 -3.06
CA GLY A 190 -4.56 -22.78 -2.88
C GLY A 190 -4.90 -21.29 -2.97
N ILE A 191 -6.18 -20.93 -3.03
CA ILE A 191 -6.62 -19.54 -2.98
C ILE A 191 -6.54 -19.04 -1.52
N PRO A 192 -5.87 -17.91 -1.26
CA PRO A 192 -5.79 -17.34 0.08
C PRO A 192 -7.18 -17.13 0.71
N ARG A 193 -7.31 -17.46 1.99
CA ARG A 193 -8.57 -17.37 2.73
C ARG A 193 -9.10 -15.95 2.85
N PHE A 194 -8.25 -14.92 2.77
CA PHE A 194 -8.69 -13.53 2.82
C PHE A 194 -9.61 -13.16 1.65
N PHE A 195 -9.50 -13.83 0.49
CA PHE A 195 -10.43 -13.61 -0.62
C PHE A 195 -11.85 -14.03 -0.26
N ASN A 196 -12.04 -15.08 0.54
CA ASN A 196 -13.37 -15.42 1.05
C ASN A 196 -13.92 -14.28 1.93
N ARG A 197 -13.09 -13.66 2.77
CA ARG A 197 -13.52 -12.49 3.58
C ARG A 197 -13.86 -11.30 2.68
N LEU A 198 -13.09 -11.07 1.62
CA LEU A 198 -13.36 -10.02 0.63
C LEU A 198 -14.73 -10.21 -0.04
N PHE A 199 -15.06 -11.43 -0.48
CA PHE A 199 -16.32 -11.73 -1.17
C PHE A 199 -17.51 -11.96 -0.23
N MET A 200 -17.30 -12.09 1.09
CA MET A 200 -18.39 -12.18 2.08
C MET A 200 -19.06 -10.84 2.38
N CYS A 201 -18.44 -9.71 2.00
CA CYS A 201 -19.02 -8.40 2.17
C CYS A 201 -20.08 -8.12 1.09
N ASP A 202 -21.25 -7.63 1.49
CA ASP A 202 -22.37 -7.34 0.57
C ASP A 202 -22.01 -6.34 -0.55
N THR A 203 -21.01 -5.48 -0.32
CA THR A 203 -20.56 -4.47 -1.28
C THR A 203 -19.43 -4.95 -2.20
N SER A 204 -18.93 -6.19 -2.03
CA SER A 204 -17.84 -6.76 -2.83
C SER A 204 -18.02 -8.25 -3.12
N LEU A 205 -19.27 -8.69 -3.36
CA LEU A 205 -19.63 -10.09 -3.67
C LEU A 205 -18.93 -10.67 -4.91
N ASP A 206 -18.50 -9.81 -5.82
CA ASP A 206 -17.85 -10.16 -7.08
C ASP A 206 -16.83 -9.06 -7.47
N PRO A 207 -15.94 -9.31 -8.46
CA PRO A 207 -14.91 -8.34 -8.85
C PRO A 207 -15.44 -7.00 -9.35
N LEU A 208 -16.60 -6.97 -10.02
CA LEU A 208 -17.23 -5.73 -10.47
C LEU A 208 -17.73 -4.93 -9.28
N SER A 209 -18.45 -5.57 -8.36
CA SER A 209 -18.92 -4.95 -7.12
C SER A 209 -17.75 -4.40 -6.29
N TYR A 210 -16.67 -5.18 -6.14
CA TYR A 210 -15.42 -4.71 -5.53
C TYR A 210 -14.85 -3.48 -6.24
N MET A 211 -14.73 -3.51 -7.57
CA MET A 211 -14.18 -2.36 -8.31
C MET A 211 -15.00 -1.09 -8.07
N MET A 212 -16.33 -1.19 -8.19
CA MET A 212 -17.24 -0.03 -8.16
C MET A 212 -17.38 0.56 -6.75
N ASN A 213 -17.55 -0.29 -5.74
CA ASN A 213 -17.86 0.15 -4.39
C ASN A 213 -16.59 0.39 -3.56
N HIS A 214 -15.51 -0.31 -3.86
CA HIS A 214 -14.27 -0.28 -3.08
C HIS A 214 -13.14 0.34 -3.88
N LEU A 215 -12.63 -0.34 -4.91
CA LEU A 215 -11.36 0.03 -5.56
C LEU A 215 -11.36 1.46 -6.13
N ASN A 216 -12.43 1.85 -6.82
CA ASN A 216 -12.56 3.17 -7.44
C ASN A 216 -12.51 4.32 -6.42
N SER A 217 -12.86 4.07 -5.16
CA SER A 217 -12.85 5.08 -4.10
C SER A 217 -11.49 5.26 -3.42
N ILE A 218 -10.55 4.31 -3.62
CA ILE A 218 -9.19 4.37 -3.08
C ILE A 218 -8.46 5.55 -3.72
N GLY A 219 -7.88 6.40 -2.87
CA GLY A 219 -7.22 7.64 -3.30
C GLY A 219 -8.15 8.84 -3.40
N HIS A 220 -9.47 8.63 -3.54
CA HIS A 220 -10.44 9.71 -3.64
C HIS A 220 -11.21 9.95 -2.34
N ARG A 221 -12.01 8.97 -1.90
CA ARG A 221 -12.89 9.09 -0.73
C ARG A 221 -12.37 8.35 0.50
N ARG A 222 -11.48 7.37 0.31
CA ARG A 222 -10.91 6.55 1.39
C ARG A 222 -9.55 5.98 1.04
N GLY A 223 -8.81 5.53 2.06
CA GLY A 223 -7.66 4.64 1.92
C GLY A 223 -8.05 3.16 1.88
N LEU A 224 -7.03 2.30 1.92
CA LEU A 224 -7.20 0.84 2.01
C LEU A 224 -7.76 0.44 3.38
N ASP A 225 -8.66 -0.53 3.38
CA ASP A 225 -9.07 -1.24 4.59
C ASP A 225 -8.14 -2.43 4.89
N GLN A 226 -8.38 -3.12 6.01
CA GLN A 226 -7.53 -4.23 6.45
C GLN A 226 -7.49 -5.40 5.46
N VAL A 227 -8.62 -5.80 4.85
CA VAL A 227 -8.64 -6.93 3.90
C VAL A 227 -7.93 -6.56 2.61
N GLU A 228 -7.97 -5.28 2.22
CA GLU A 228 -7.25 -4.76 1.06
C GLU A 228 -5.74 -4.62 1.31
N ILE A 229 -5.28 -4.49 2.56
CA ILE A 229 -3.85 -4.59 2.89
C ILE A 229 -3.34 -6.03 2.65
N PHE A 230 -4.13 -7.06 3.00
CA PHE A 230 -3.79 -8.45 2.61
C PHE A 230 -3.72 -8.59 1.08
N LEU A 231 -4.70 -8.01 0.37
CA LEU A 231 -4.71 -8.03 -1.10
C LEU A 231 -3.49 -7.32 -1.69
N LEU A 232 -3.09 -6.18 -1.12
CA LEU A 232 -1.89 -5.44 -1.54
C LEU A 232 -0.63 -6.29 -1.35
N GLY A 233 -0.44 -6.86 -0.15
CA GLY A 233 0.70 -7.74 0.15
C GLY A 233 0.75 -8.95 -0.78
N HIS A 234 -0.39 -9.61 -1.00
CA HIS A 234 -0.52 -10.73 -1.94
C HIS A 234 -0.16 -10.34 -3.37
N SER A 235 -0.70 -9.21 -3.83
CA SER A 235 -0.51 -8.72 -5.20
C SER A 235 0.95 -8.39 -5.52
N LEU A 236 1.67 -7.86 -4.53
CA LEU A 236 3.04 -7.41 -4.66
C LEU A 236 4.06 -8.42 -4.12
N GLU A 237 3.62 -9.59 -3.63
CA GLU A 237 4.46 -10.60 -2.98
C GLU A 237 5.37 -10.02 -1.89
N VAL A 238 4.79 -9.21 -1.00
CA VAL A 238 5.48 -8.62 0.16
C VAL A 238 4.70 -8.87 1.44
N LYS A 239 5.42 -9.09 2.54
CA LYS A 239 4.85 -9.14 3.89
C LYS A 239 4.72 -7.72 4.42
N ILE A 240 3.50 -7.28 4.70
CA ILE A 240 3.24 -5.96 5.30
C ILE A 240 3.04 -6.15 6.80
N THR A 241 3.97 -5.64 7.60
CA THR A 241 3.86 -5.60 9.06
C THR A 241 3.51 -4.19 9.51
N VAL A 242 2.51 -4.03 10.38
CA VAL A 242 2.06 -2.74 10.87
C VAL A 242 2.22 -2.68 12.39
N TYR A 243 2.96 -1.68 12.87
CA TYR A 243 2.99 -1.29 14.27
C TYR A 243 1.84 -0.32 14.55
N ARG A 244 0.83 -0.79 15.29
CA ARG A 244 -0.40 -0.05 15.62
C ARG A 244 -0.26 0.54 17.02
N LEU A 245 0.25 1.76 17.12
CA LEU A 245 0.55 2.39 18.42
C LEU A 245 -0.72 2.66 19.23
N CYS A 246 -1.86 2.89 18.56
CA CYS A 246 -3.18 2.94 19.21
C CYS A 246 -3.60 1.64 19.90
N LYS A 247 -2.91 0.53 19.61
CA LYS A 247 -3.12 -0.81 20.16
C LYS A 247 -2.00 -1.23 21.12
N PHE A 248 -1.22 -0.27 21.62
CA PHE A 248 -0.18 -0.51 22.61
C PHE A 248 -0.74 -1.25 23.84
N ASN A 249 0.03 -2.22 24.38
CA ASN A 249 -0.38 -3.17 25.43
C ASN A 249 -1.50 -4.16 25.05
N SER A 250 -1.85 -4.29 23.77
CA SER A 250 -2.73 -5.36 23.29
C SER A 250 -1.97 -6.35 22.39
N GLY A 251 -2.57 -7.51 22.13
CA GLY A 251 -2.03 -8.47 21.16
C GLY A 251 -1.95 -7.93 19.73
N ASP A 252 -2.65 -6.82 19.44
CA ASP A 252 -2.74 -6.22 18.11
C ASP A 252 -1.71 -5.08 17.91
N PHE A 253 -0.74 -4.91 18.81
CA PHE A 253 0.29 -3.88 18.68
C PHE A 253 1.15 -4.04 17.41
N GLN A 254 1.44 -5.29 17.03
CA GLN A 254 2.13 -5.63 15.81
C GLN A 254 1.29 -6.64 15.03
N GLU A 255 0.84 -6.24 13.84
CA GLU A 255 -0.01 -7.07 12.99
C GLU A 255 0.69 -7.30 11.64
N SER A 256 0.82 -8.57 11.23
CA SER A 256 1.35 -8.92 9.90
C SER A 256 0.21 -9.37 8.98
N TYR A 257 0.08 -8.68 7.85
CA TYR A 257 -0.95 -8.92 6.83
C TYR A 257 -0.48 -9.99 5.84
N VAL A 258 -0.26 -11.20 6.36
CA VAL A 258 0.11 -12.39 5.59
C VAL A 258 -0.64 -13.62 6.10
N GLU A 259 -0.86 -14.62 5.25
CA GLU A 259 -1.39 -15.90 5.73
C GLU A 259 -0.27 -16.86 6.15
N GLU A 260 -0.58 -17.78 7.07
CA GLU A 260 0.37 -18.70 7.71
C GLU A 260 1.22 -19.52 6.73
N ASN A 261 0.70 -19.78 5.51
CA ASN A 261 1.36 -20.61 4.50
C ASN A 261 2.00 -19.79 3.36
N TRP A 262 2.09 -18.46 3.49
CA TRP A 262 2.72 -17.66 2.45
C TRP A 262 4.24 -17.88 2.42
N PRO A 263 4.87 -17.77 1.24
CA PRO A 263 6.32 -17.88 1.12
C PRO A 263 7.03 -16.82 1.97
N ASP A 264 8.33 -17.01 2.18
CA ASP A 264 9.21 -16.03 2.86
C ASP A 264 9.43 -14.81 1.96
N TRP A 265 8.40 -13.98 1.84
CA TRP A 265 8.39 -12.74 1.08
C TRP A 265 9.15 -11.65 1.81
N HIS A 266 9.68 -10.70 1.04
CA HIS A 266 10.33 -9.52 1.61
C HIS A 266 9.36 -8.74 2.50
N GLU A 267 9.84 -8.31 3.67
CA GLU A 267 9.03 -7.60 4.65
C GLU A 267 9.17 -6.08 4.49
N VAL A 268 8.02 -5.41 4.45
CA VAL A 268 7.90 -3.95 4.57
C VAL A 268 7.15 -3.63 5.86
N SER A 269 7.56 -2.57 6.54
CA SER A 269 6.98 -2.20 7.83
C SER A 269 6.25 -0.87 7.75
N LEU A 270 5.11 -0.74 8.40
CA LEU A 270 4.38 0.51 8.58
C LEU A 270 4.20 0.81 10.06
N LEU A 271 3.95 2.07 10.38
CA LEU A 271 3.66 2.56 11.71
C LEU A 271 2.40 3.41 11.64
N THR A 272 1.43 3.19 12.52
CA THR A 272 0.21 4.02 12.58
C THR A 272 -0.16 4.38 14.01
N GLU A 273 -0.64 5.61 14.21
CA GLU A 273 -1.15 6.09 15.48
C GLU A 273 -2.68 5.96 15.60
N ASP A 274 -3.40 5.69 14.50
CA ASP A 274 -4.86 5.80 14.43
C ASP A 274 -5.55 4.90 13.40
N ASP A 275 -4.83 3.97 12.76
CA ASP A 275 -5.29 3.10 11.68
C ASP A 275 -5.79 3.83 10.42
N ARG A 276 -5.41 5.11 10.25
CA ARG A 276 -5.77 5.92 9.07
C ARG A 276 -4.53 6.51 8.41
N HIS A 277 -3.57 6.95 9.22
CA HIS A 277 -2.34 7.55 8.76
C HIS A 277 -1.18 6.61 9.06
N TYR A 278 -0.41 6.31 8.02
CA TYR A 278 0.70 5.37 8.09
C TYR A 278 2.00 6.09 7.82
N HIS A 279 3.05 5.70 8.52
CA HIS A 279 4.42 6.18 8.38
C HIS A 279 5.35 5.00 8.20
N ILE A 280 6.58 5.26 7.77
CA ILE A 280 7.57 4.22 7.52
C ILE A 280 8.56 4.21 8.69
N PRO A 281 8.57 3.17 9.55
CA PRO A 281 9.61 2.98 10.55
C PRO A 281 10.91 2.52 9.87
N VAL A 282 12.02 3.17 10.20
CA VAL A 282 13.35 2.81 9.74
C VAL A 282 14.05 1.99 10.83
N ILE A 283 14.13 0.69 10.60
CA ILE A 283 14.74 -0.28 11.50
C ILE A 283 16.26 -0.30 11.26
N ARG A 284 17.06 -0.05 12.29
CA ARG A 284 18.52 -0.19 12.26
C ARG A 284 18.95 -1.04 13.45
N ARG A 285 19.35 -2.28 13.14
CA ARG A 285 19.88 -3.24 14.11
C ARG A 285 21.34 -2.93 14.46
#